data_AF-A0A5A9NEW3-F1
#
_entry.id   AF-A0A5A9NEW3-F1
#
_cell.length_a   1.000
_cell.length_b   1.000
_cell.length_c   1.000
_cell.angle_alpha   90.00
_cell.angle_beta   90.00
_cell.angle_gamma   90.00
#
_symmetry.space_group_name_H-M   'P 1'
#
loop_
_entity.id
_entity.type
_entity.pdbx_description
1 polymer ?
#
loop_
_entity_poly.entity_id
_entity_poly.type
_entity_poly.pdbx_seq_one_letter_code
_entity_poly.pdbx_strand_id
1 'polypeptide(L)'
;MMSDEYLVECKIDDDDDDDDYGVQKIQPSPPPPPQFSSSPSITPQPSLIHVDIRDPCGVNKHLKVEFSDVLAEPASTHSYDRVWIYSGIAFEAMRLWCYRCLTALCAVPVSCLCGCLFALLACMHIWCVMPCIQVCHTCLPCVRSLWMSVVNIFIAPFCTSAARCCSGIHVLFSKE
;
A
#
# COMPACT_ATOMS: atom_id res chain seq x y z
N MET A 1 6.59 41.05 -71.30
CA MET A 1 5.29 40.58 -70.79
C MET A 1 5.54 39.29 -70.02
N MET A 2 5.63 39.40 -68.70
CA MET A 2 5.69 38.31 -67.73
C MET A 2 4.97 38.89 -66.50
N SER A 3 3.90 38.25 -66.03
CA SER A 3 2.94 38.84 -65.10
C SER A 3 3.45 38.89 -63.66
N ASP A 4 3.20 40.00 -62.97
CA ASP A 4 3.71 40.37 -61.64
C ASP A 4 2.89 39.81 -60.45
N GLU A 5 2.34 38.60 -60.57
CA GLU A 5 1.35 38.07 -59.60
C GLU A 5 1.94 37.18 -58.47
N TYR A 6 3.21 37.36 -58.11
CA TYR A 6 3.85 36.64 -56.99
C TYR A 6 4.68 37.55 -56.06
N LEU A 7 4.15 38.74 -55.74
CA LEU A 7 4.68 39.55 -54.64
C LEU A 7 3.56 39.76 -53.62
N VAL A 8 3.57 38.95 -52.57
CA VAL A 8 2.82 39.25 -51.34
C VAL A 8 3.63 40.28 -50.58
N GLU A 9 3.26 41.54 -50.75
CA GLU A 9 3.80 42.68 -50.04
C GLU A 9 3.28 42.66 -48.60
N CYS A 10 4.10 42.23 -47.64
CA CYS A 10 3.78 42.36 -46.21
C CYS A 10 3.95 43.83 -45.81
N LYS A 11 2.84 44.55 -45.79
CA LYS A 11 2.73 45.90 -45.26
C LYS A 11 2.82 45.82 -43.73
N ILE A 12 3.89 46.39 -43.18
CA ILE A 12 4.02 46.67 -41.75
C ILE A 12 3.30 48.00 -41.54
N ASP A 13 2.14 47.94 -40.89
CA ASP A 13 1.45 49.11 -40.36
C ASP A 13 1.76 49.16 -38.85
N ASP A 14 2.65 50.08 -38.49
CA ASP A 14 2.78 50.66 -37.15
C ASP A 14 1.73 51.78 -37.04
N ASP A 15 0.78 51.67 -36.10
CA ASP A 15 0.30 52.76 -35.22
C ASP A 15 -0.93 52.31 -34.39
N ASP A 16 -0.95 52.80 -33.15
CA ASP A 16 -1.71 52.46 -31.94
C ASP A 16 -3.27 52.42 -31.99
N ASP A 17 -3.89 51.52 -31.20
CA ASP A 17 -4.87 51.81 -30.12
C ASP A 17 -5.51 50.51 -29.52
N ASP A 18 -5.56 50.45 -28.17
CA ASP A 18 -6.45 49.69 -27.24
C ASP A 18 -6.57 48.14 -27.37
N ASP A 19 -6.39 47.29 -26.34
CA ASP A 19 -7.19 47.19 -25.11
C ASP A 19 -6.45 46.47 -23.95
N ASP A 20 -6.77 46.95 -22.75
CA ASP A 20 -6.28 46.67 -21.40
C ASP A 20 -6.31 45.19 -20.91
N TYR A 21 -5.23 44.80 -20.23
CA TYR A 21 -5.08 43.54 -19.48
C TYR A 21 -5.91 43.57 -18.19
N GLY A 22 -7.18 43.16 -18.28
CA GLY A 22 -8.08 43.01 -17.13
C GLY A 22 -7.78 41.80 -16.24
N VAL A 23 -7.02 42.03 -15.16
CA VAL A 23 -6.99 41.16 -13.96
C VAL A 23 -8.33 41.26 -13.23
N GLN A 24 -9.06 40.15 -13.04
CA GLN A 24 -10.24 40.13 -12.16
C GLN A 24 -9.99 39.31 -10.88
N LYS A 25 -9.87 40.04 -9.77
CA LYS A 25 -9.84 39.60 -8.36
C LYS A 25 -10.62 40.72 -7.61
N ILE A 26 -11.72 40.55 -6.86
CA ILE A 26 -11.93 39.89 -5.55
C ILE A 26 -13.40 40.15 -5.12
N GLN A 27 -14.08 39.19 -4.45
CA GLN A 27 -14.79 39.40 -3.15
C GLN A 27 -15.36 38.05 -2.63
N PRO A 28 -15.22 37.74 -1.31
CA PRO A 28 -15.56 36.44 -0.72
C PRO A 28 -16.99 36.40 -0.15
N SER A 29 -17.67 35.25 -0.28
CA SER A 29 -18.94 34.95 0.40
C SER A 29 -18.82 33.70 1.29
N PRO A 30 -19.52 33.66 2.44
CA PRO A 30 -19.29 32.69 3.53
C PRO A 30 -19.75 31.26 3.17
N PRO A 31 -19.21 30.23 3.85
CA PRO A 31 -19.41 28.83 3.47
C PRO A 31 -20.82 28.34 3.79
N PRO A 32 -21.52 27.66 2.85
CA PRO A 32 -22.66 26.83 3.20
C PRO A 32 -22.19 25.51 3.87
N PRO A 33 -23.01 24.94 4.78
CA PRO A 33 -22.66 23.84 5.69
C PRO A 33 -22.29 22.52 4.98
N PRO A 34 -21.60 21.59 5.68
CA PRO A 34 -21.12 20.34 5.12
C PRO A 34 -22.28 19.44 4.68
N GLN A 35 -22.57 19.41 3.38
CA GLN A 35 -23.41 18.37 2.82
C GLN A 35 -22.57 17.13 2.57
N PHE A 36 -22.55 16.25 3.58
CA PHE A 36 -22.46 14.82 3.35
C PHE A 36 -23.55 14.45 2.34
N SER A 37 -23.15 13.98 1.16
CA SER A 37 -24.07 13.31 0.24
C SER A 37 -23.34 12.17 -0.44
N SER A 38 -23.16 11.11 0.34
CA SER A 38 -23.20 9.75 -0.20
C SER A 38 -24.53 9.58 -0.94
N SER A 39 -24.50 9.32 -2.24
CA SER A 39 -25.47 8.40 -2.86
C SER A 39 -25.03 7.96 -4.26
N PRO A 40 -25.35 6.70 -4.62
CA PRO A 40 -24.75 5.98 -5.73
C PRO A 40 -25.54 6.23 -7.02
N SER A 41 -24.85 6.59 -8.10
CA SER A 41 -25.45 6.56 -9.44
C SER A 41 -24.71 5.54 -10.30
N ILE A 42 -25.35 4.39 -10.41
CA ILE A 42 -25.03 3.27 -11.31
C ILE A 42 -25.05 3.79 -12.74
N THR A 43 -23.93 3.68 -13.45
CA THR A 43 -23.87 3.69 -14.91
C THR A 43 -22.86 2.61 -15.32
N PRO A 44 -23.24 1.62 -16.14
CA PRO A 44 -22.31 0.60 -16.58
C PRO A 44 -21.43 1.18 -17.69
N GLN A 45 -20.23 1.62 -17.33
CA GLN A 45 -19.14 1.94 -18.27
C GLN A 45 -17.94 1.04 -17.94
N PRO A 46 -17.21 0.55 -18.95
CA PRO A 46 -16.21 -0.50 -18.80
C PRO A 46 -15.08 0.02 -17.92
N SER A 47 -14.78 -0.76 -16.88
CA SER A 47 -13.65 -0.59 -15.99
C SER A 47 -12.33 -0.62 -16.78
N LEU A 48 -11.87 0.52 -17.26
CA LEU A 48 -10.50 0.69 -17.73
C LEU A 48 -9.83 1.79 -16.92
N ILE A 49 -9.04 1.30 -15.97
CA ILE A 49 -7.99 2.01 -15.23
C ILE A 49 -8.53 3.20 -14.43
N HIS A 50 -9.05 2.91 -13.23
CA HIS A 50 -9.08 3.91 -12.17
C HIS A 50 -7.63 4.35 -11.92
N VAL A 51 -7.25 5.52 -12.46
CA VAL A 51 -6.00 6.18 -12.10
C VAL A 51 -6.19 6.66 -10.68
N ASP A 52 -5.81 5.79 -9.74
CA ASP A 52 -5.88 6.09 -8.33
C ASP A 52 -5.05 7.34 -8.05
N ILE A 53 -5.66 8.32 -7.39
CA ILE A 53 -5.01 9.60 -7.09
C ILE A 53 -3.98 9.31 -6.00
N ARG A 54 -2.73 9.06 -6.42
CA ARG A 54 -1.60 8.71 -5.55
C ARG A 54 -1.25 9.79 -4.52
N ASP A 55 -1.74 11.02 -4.71
CA ASP A 55 -1.56 12.13 -3.78
C ASP A 55 -2.88 12.92 -3.63
N PRO A 56 -3.81 12.47 -2.75
CA PRO A 56 -5.12 13.10 -2.57
C PRO A 56 -5.01 14.53 -1.99
N CYS A 57 -3.95 14.81 -1.23
CA CYS A 57 -3.73 16.09 -0.56
C CYS A 57 -2.86 17.05 -1.36
N GLY A 58 -2.28 16.60 -2.50
CA GLY A 58 -1.46 17.42 -3.37
C GLY A 58 -0.18 17.97 -2.70
N VAL A 59 0.36 17.25 -1.72
CA VAL A 59 1.55 17.66 -0.94
C VAL A 59 2.84 17.39 -1.71
N ASN A 60 2.83 16.39 -2.60
CA ASN A 60 4.01 15.87 -3.29
C ASN A 60 4.14 16.37 -4.73
N LYS A 61 3.61 17.56 -5.03
CA LYS A 61 3.70 18.17 -6.37
C LYS A 61 5.15 18.28 -6.89
N HIS A 62 6.10 18.47 -5.99
CA HIS A 62 7.53 18.56 -6.30
C HIS A 62 8.17 17.23 -6.75
N LEU A 63 7.52 16.09 -6.54
CA LEU A 63 8.00 14.77 -6.97
C LEU A 63 7.43 14.34 -8.33
N LYS A 64 6.63 15.21 -8.96
CA LYS A 64 6.05 14.93 -10.27
C LYS A 64 7.09 15.19 -11.35
N VAL A 65 7.85 14.15 -11.67
CA VAL A 65 8.85 14.17 -12.73
C VAL A 65 8.16 13.81 -14.05
N GLU A 66 8.19 14.75 -15.00
CA GLU A 66 7.71 14.53 -16.36
C GLU A 66 8.84 13.96 -17.24
N PHE A 67 8.50 13.34 -18.36
CA PHE A 67 9.50 12.77 -19.28
C PHE A 67 10.54 13.81 -19.76
N SER A 68 10.09 15.04 -20.03
CA SER A 68 10.96 16.17 -20.39
C SER A 68 11.94 16.57 -19.28
N ASP A 69 11.57 16.36 -18.02
CA ASP A 69 12.40 16.62 -16.85
C ASP A 69 13.47 15.53 -16.65
N VAL A 70 13.16 14.28 -17.00
CA VAL A 70 14.13 13.16 -17.01
C VAL A 70 15.21 13.36 -18.08
N LEU A 71 14.85 13.89 -19.25
CA LEU A 71 15.77 14.13 -20.36
C LEU A 71 16.47 15.50 -20.29
N ALA A 72 15.98 16.41 -19.46
CA ALA A 72 16.49 17.78 -19.28
C ALA A 72 16.58 18.60 -20.58
N GLU A 73 15.71 18.33 -21.57
CA GLU A 73 15.73 19.04 -22.85
C GLU A 73 14.99 20.40 -22.77
N PRO A 74 15.58 21.50 -23.28
CA PRO A 74 14.93 22.81 -23.31
C PRO A 74 13.84 22.88 -24.38
N ALA A 75 12.69 23.47 -24.04
CA ALA A 75 11.49 23.56 -24.89
C ALA A 75 11.67 24.30 -26.24
N SER A 76 12.81 24.96 -26.46
CA SER A 76 13.06 25.83 -27.62
C SER A 76 13.93 25.20 -28.72
N THR A 77 14.61 24.08 -28.46
CA THR A 77 15.55 23.49 -29.44
C THR A 77 15.41 21.98 -29.43
N HIS A 78 14.36 21.51 -30.09
CA HIS A 78 14.05 20.10 -30.15
C HIS A 78 14.87 19.39 -31.23
N SER A 79 15.46 18.24 -30.89
CA SER A 79 15.97 17.32 -31.91
C SER A 79 14.82 16.82 -32.80
N TYR A 80 15.15 16.48 -34.05
CA TYR A 80 14.25 15.97 -35.09
C TYR A 80 12.94 15.33 -34.58
N ASP A 81 11.80 15.93 -34.94
CA ASP A 81 10.44 15.67 -34.38
C ASP A 81 10.08 14.18 -34.20
N ARG A 82 10.50 13.34 -35.15
CA ARG A 82 10.25 11.89 -35.11
C ARG A 82 11.01 11.15 -33.99
N VAL A 83 12.21 11.60 -33.65
CA VAL A 83 13.02 10.99 -32.58
C VAL A 83 12.39 11.27 -31.22
N TRP A 84 11.89 12.49 -31.01
CA TRP A 84 11.20 12.84 -29.76
C TRP A 84 9.95 11.99 -29.53
N ILE A 85 9.07 11.90 -30.52
CA ILE A 85 7.84 11.11 -30.42
C ILE A 85 8.17 9.64 -30.14
N TYR A 86 9.14 9.08 -30.86
CA TYR A 86 9.56 7.70 -30.65
C TYR A 86 10.17 7.48 -29.26
N SER A 87 10.95 8.43 -28.76
CA SER A 87 11.57 8.33 -27.43
C SER A 87 10.53 8.35 -26.30
N GLY A 88 9.47 9.17 -26.42
CA GLY A 88 8.38 9.19 -25.45
C GLY A 88 7.60 7.86 -25.43
N ILE A 89 7.26 7.33 -26.60
CA ILE A 89 6.57 6.04 -26.73
C ILE A 89 7.44 4.90 -26.18
N ALA A 90 8.74 4.90 -26.53
CA ALA A 90 9.68 3.89 -26.06
C ALA A 90 9.89 3.96 -24.55
N PHE A 91 9.90 5.16 -23.96
CA PHE A 91 10.03 5.36 -22.52
C PHE A 91 8.83 4.80 -21.75
N GLU A 92 7.61 5.11 -22.19
CA GLU A 92 6.40 4.58 -21.54
C GLU A 92 6.30 3.05 -21.66
N ALA A 93 6.63 2.51 -22.82
CA ALA A 93 6.69 1.07 -23.05
C ALA A 93 7.76 0.43 -22.16
N MET A 94 8.99 0.97 -22.15
CA MET A 94 10.09 0.47 -21.33
C MET A 94 9.72 0.48 -19.85
N ARG A 95 9.10 1.56 -19.35
CA ARG A 95 8.63 1.65 -17.96
C ARG A 95 7.69 0.48 -17.62
N LEU A 96 6.67 0.25 -18.45
CA LEU A 96 5.71 -0.83 -18.20
C LEU A 96 6.36 -2.22 -18.26
N TRP A 97 7.17 -2.47 -19.29
CA TRP A 97 7.83 -3.76 -19.49
C TRP A 97 8.89 -4.03 -18.44
N CYS A 98 9.67 -3.02 -18.03
CA CYS A 98 10.66 -3.13 -16.96
C CYS A 98 10.02 -3.56 -15.64
N TYR A 99 8.91 -2.92 -15.23
CA TYR A 99 8.20 -3.33 -14.00
C TYR A 99 7.70 -4.78 -14.08
N ARG A 100 7.16 -5.20 -15.23
CA ARG A 100 6.67 -6.58 -15.42
C ARG A 100 7.81 -7.60 -15.39
N CYS A 101 8.89 -7.33 -16.12
CA CYS A 101 10.06 -8.20 -16.18
C CYS A 101 10.75 -8.28 -14.82
N LEU A 102 10.93 -7.16 -14.12
CA LEU A 102 11.53 -7.13 -12.78
C LEU A 102 10.67 -7.90 -11.77
N THR A 103 9.35 -7.70 -11.81
CA THR A 103 8.42 -8.44 -10.94
C THR A 103 8.49 -9.94 -11.23
N ALA A 104 8.46 -10.34 -12.50
CA ALA A 104 8.58 -11.76 -12.86
C ALA A 104 9.93 -12.36 -12.45
N LEU A 105 11.02 -11.62 -12.69
CA LEU A 105 12.37 -12.03 -12.35
C LEU A 105 12.57 -12.15 -10.83
N CYS A 106 11.95 -11.30 -10.03
CA CYS A 106 11.98 -11.39 -8.57
C CYS A 106 11.01 -12.46 -8.02
N ALA A 107 9.86 -12.67 -8.67
CA ALA A 107 8.87 -13.64 -8.23
C ALA A 107 9.37 -15.08 -8.33
N VAL A 108 10.09 -15.43 -9.40
CA VAL A 108 10.65 -16.79 -9.59
C VAL A 108 11.61 -17.23 -8.47
N PRO A 109 12.68 -16.48 -8.12
CA PRO A 109 13.60 -16.87 -7.06
C PRO A 109 12.93 -16.85 -5.69
N VAL A 110 12.05 -15.88 -5.42
CA VAL A 110 11.31 -15.83 -4.14
C VAL A 110 10.39 -17.04 -4.00
N SER A 111 9.68 -17.42 -5.06
CA SER A 111 8.85 -18.63 -5.09
C SER A 111 9.68 -19.89 -4.87
N CYS A 112 10.84 -19.99 -5.53
CA CYS A 112 11.78 -21.10 -5.36
C CYS A 112 12.27 -21.20 -3.91
N LEU A 113 12.72 -20.09 -3.31
CA LEU A 113 13.16 -20.02 -1.92
C LEU A 113 12.04 -20.43 -0.95
N CYS A 114 10.81 -19.93 -1.17
CA CYS A 114 9.65 -20.31 -0.37
C CYS A 114 9.34 -21.81 -0.48
N GLY A 115 9.37 -22.37 -1.70
CA GLY A 115 9.20 -23.80 -1.93
C GLY A 115 10.26 -24.65 -1.24
N CYS A 116 11.53 -24.25 -1.29
CA CYS A 116 12.63 -24.91 -0.57
C CYS A 116 12.43 -24.86 0.95
N LEU A 117 12.05 -23.69 1.50
CA LEU A 117 11.74 -23.55 2.92
C LEU A 117 10.58 -24.47 3.34
N PHE A 118 9.51 -24.53 2.54
CA PHE A 118 8.39 -25.42 2.81
C PHE A 118 8.80 -26.90 2.77
N ALA A 119 9.64 -27.29 1.82
CA ALA A 119 10.17 -28.65 1.74
C ALA A 119 11.03 -29.01 2.97
N LEU A 120 11.89 -28.10 3.44
CA LEU A 120 12.68 -28.29 4.65
C LEU A 120 11.80 -28.38 5.91
N LEU A 121 10.79 -27.52 6.01
CA LEU A 121 9.80 -27.56 7.10
C LEU A 121 9.02 -28.87 7.10
N ALA A 122 8.58 -29.35 5.93
CA ALA A 122 7.90 -30.63 5.80
C ALA A 122 8.80 -31.81 6.19
N CYS A 123 10.06 -31.78 5.76
CA CYS A 123 11.07 -32.76 6.16
C CYS A 123 11.25 -32.76 7.70
N MET A 124 11.51 -31.59 8.29
CA MET A 124 11.63 -31.44 9.75
C MET A 124 10.37 -31.88 10.48
N HIS A 125 9.18 -31.63 9.91
CA HIS A 125 7.92 -32.05 10.51
C HIS A 125 7.79 -33.58 10.57
N ILE A 126 8.11 -34.27 9.48
CA ILE A 126 8.03 -35.74 9.42
C ILE A 126 9.10 -36.39 10.29
N TRP A 127 10.34 -35.88 10.24
CA TRP A 127 11.49 -36.52 10.89
C TRP A 127 11.73 -36.07 12.33
N CYS A 128 11.32 -34.87 12.71
CA CYS A 128 11.54 -34.33 14.05
C CYS A 128 10.22 -34.11 14.80
N VAL A 129 9.24 -33.44 14.19
CA VAL A 129 8.01 -33.08 14.91
C VAL A 129 7.16 -34.31 15.23
N MET A 130 6.96 -35.23 14.29
CA MET A 130 6.21 -36.47 14.53
C MET A 130 6.80 -37.32 15.68
N PRO A 131 8.11 -37.65 15.70
CA PRO A 131 8.67 -38.38 16.85
C PRO A 131 8.65 -37.55 18.14
N CYS A 132 8.87 -36.23 18.08
CA CYS A 132 8.72 -35.37 19.25
C CYS A 132 7.30 -35.44 19.83
N ILE A 133 6.25 -35.40 18.99
CA ILE A 133 4.86 -35.54 19.43
C ILE A 133 4.64 -36.91 20.10
N GLN A 134 5.18 -37.99 19.52
CA GLN A 134 5.07 -39.33 20.09
C GLN A 134 5.78 -39.44 21.46
N VAL A 135 6.97 -38.85 21.59
CA VAL A 135 7.72 -38.80 22.86
C VAL A 135 6.96 -37.95 23.89
N CYS A 136 6.44 -36.79 23.50
CA CYS A 136 5.60 -35.95 24.35
C CYS A 136 4.36 -36.71 24.84
N HIS A 137 3.67 -37.42 23.95
CA HIS A 137 2.50 -38.23 24.30
C HIS A 137 2.86 -39.36 25.29
N THR A 138 4.04 -39.96 25.14
CA THR A 138 4.55 -40.97 26.07
C THR A 138 4.96 -40.37 27.41
N CYS A 139 5.50 -39.16 27.43
CA CYS A 139 5.97 -38.47 28.63
C CYS A 139 4.85 -37.77 29.41
N LEU A 140 3.78 -37.34 28.72
CA LEU A 140 2.61 -36.67 29.30
C LEU A 140 2.01 -37.39 30.53
N PRO A 141 1.77 -38.72 30.51
CA PRO A 141 1.34 -39.47 31.68
C PRO A 141 2.33 -39.43 32.85
N CYS A 142 3.63 -39.47 32.57
CA CYS A 142 4.69 -39.39 33.58
C CYS A 142 4.69 -38.01 34.24
N VAL A 143 4.67 -36.94 33.44
CA VAL A 143 4.57 -35.56 33.94
C VAL A 143 3.29 -35.36 34.75
N ARG A 144 2.16 -35.89 34.26
CA ARG A 144 0.89 -35.86 35.00
C ARG A 144 1.01 -36.57 36.33
N SER A 145 1.62 -37.74 36.38
CA SER A 145 1.80 -38.48 37.65
C SER A 145 2.69 -37.71 38.62
N LEU A 146 3.82 -37.18 38.14
CA LEU A 146 4.72 -36.37 38.96
C LEU A 146 3.99 -35.13 39.51
N TRP A 147 3.21 -34.46 38.66
CA TRP A 147 2.41 -33.30 39.05
C TRP A 147 1.39 -33.65 40.12
N MET A 148 0.66 -34.75 39.97
CA MET A 148 -0.29 -35.22 40.98
C MET A 148 0.41 -35.56 42.30
N SER A 149 1.60 -36.16 42.26
CA SER A 149 2.41 -36.41 43.45
C SER A 149 2.83 -35.11 44.15
N VAL A 150 3.29 -34.10 43.41
CA VAL A 150 3.66 -32.78 43.96
C VAL A 150 2.45 -32.10 44.59
N VAL A 151 1.31 -32.09 43.91
CA VAL A 151 0.07 -31.52 44.44
C VAL A 151 -0.36 -32.23 45.72
N ASN A 152 -0.25 -33.56 45.77
CA ASN A 152 -0.64 -34.31 46.96
C ASN A 152 0.32 -34.12 48.15
N ILE A 153 1.63 -33.94 47.90
CA ILE A 153 2.64 -33.77 48.96
C ILE A 153 2.64 -32.34 49.52
N PHE A 154 2.46 -31.32 48.68
CA PHE A 154 2.60 -29.92 49.11
C PHE A 154 1.25 -29.23 49.28
N ILE A 155 0.41 -29.32 48.25
CA ILE A 155 -0.81 -28.51 48.16
C ILE A 155 -1.92 -29.13 49.02
N ALA A 156 -2.08 -30.45 49.02
CA ALA A 156 -3.11 -31.12 49.83
C ALA A 156 -2.96 -30.89 51.34
N PRO A 157 -1.79 -31.07 51.99
CA PRO A 157 -1.64 -30.79 53.42
C PRO A 157 -1.73 -29.29 53.74
N PHE A 158 -1.27 -28.41 52.85
CA PHE A 158 -1.41 -26.96 53.02
C PHE A 158 -2.88 -26.54 53.02
N CYS A 159 -3.65 -26.96 52.01
CA CYS A 159 -5.08 -26.67 51.93
C CYS A 159 -5.86 -27.31 53.08
N THR A 160 -5.51 -28.53 53.49
CA THR A 160 -6.15 -29.19 54.65
C THR A 160 -5.88 -28.43 55.95
N SER A 161 -4.65 -27.93 56.14
CA SER A 161 -4.28 -27.13 57.30
C SER A 161 -5.00 -25.79 57.31
N ALA A 162 -5.01 -25.08 56.17
CA ALA A 162 -5.76 -23.84 56.01
C ALA A 162 -7.27 -24.05 56.25
N ALA A 163 -7.85 -25.12 55.71
CA ALA A 163 -9.25 -25.48 55.95
C ALA A 163 -9.54 -25.75 57.44
N ARG A 164 -8.63 -26.41 58.17
CA ARG A 164 -8.75 -26.62 59.63
C ARG A 164 -8.67 -25.31 60.40
N CYS A 165 -7.80 -24.38 60.03
CA CYS A 165 -7.74 -23.04 60.63
C CYS A 165 -9.04 -22.24 60.41
N CYS A 166 -9.62 -22.32 59.21
CA CYS A 166 -10.85 -21.63 58.86
C CYS A 166 -12.12 -22.33 59.38
N SER A 167 -12.05 -23.63 59.71
CA SER A 167 -13.19 -24.42 60.17
C SER A 167 -13.76 -23.96 61.53
N GLY A 168 -13.00 -23.19 62.31
CA GLY A 168 -13.47 -22.61 63.57
C GLY A 168 -14.30 -21.33 63.42
N ILE A 169 -14.42 -20.78 62.21
CA ILE A 169 -15.12 -19.51 61.96
C ILE A 169 -16.59 -19.79 61.69
N HIS A 170 -17.42 -19.73 62.73
CA HIS A 170 -18.88 -19.78 62.60
C HIS A 170 -19.41 -18.39 62.25
N VAL A 171 -19.75 -18.17 60.97
CA VAL A 171 -20.40 -16.94 60.51
C VAL A 171 -21.88 -16.99 60.85
N LEU A 172 -22.29 -16.22 61.86
CA LEU A 172 -23.69 -16.00 62.22
C LEU A 172 -24.24 -14.87 61.35
N PHE A 173 -25.08 -15.20 60.38
CA PHE A 173 -25.73 -14.21 59.51
C PHE A 173 -26.93 -13.63 60.24
N SER A 174 -26.80 -12.41 60.77
CA SER A 174 -27.93 -11.67 61.35
C SER A 174 -28.78 -11.13 60.21
N LYS A 175 -30.03 -11.61 60.11
CA LYS A 175 -31.00 -11.17 59.11
C LYS A 175 -31.75 -9.96 59.65
N GLU A 176 -31.47 -8.80 59.06
CA GLU A 176 -32.32 -7.60 59.08
C GLU A 176 -33.52 -7.73 58.11
#